data_AF-A0A8S8YE84-F1
#
_entry.id   AF-A0A8S8YE84-F1
#
_cell.length_a   1.000
_cell.length_b   1.000
_cell.length_c   1.000
_cell.angle_alpha   90.00
_cell.angle_beta   90.00
_cell.angle_gamma   90.00
#
_symmetry.space_group_name_H-M   'P 1'
#
loop_
_entity.id
_entity.type
_entity.pdbx_description
1 polymer ?
#
loop_
_entity_poly.entity_id
_entity_poly.type
_entity_poly.pdbx_seq_one_letter_code
_entity_poly.pdbx_strand_id
1 'polypeptide(L)'
;MRCLAEQRILALWELDLEVDDDEDGIADNDWVPPVREDTYRVAVVYGEAGRRTVRIEACDALNQCAMLDVDIDVAPESTLPPSLSEFSREDWSAWMRSIGADAALFLGLVIAALVLGYPRDARTHRG
;
A
#
# COMPACT_ATOMS: atom_id res chain seq x y z
N MET A 1 40.84 27.87 0.04
CA MET A 1 39.45 27.54 -0.35
C MET A 1 39.51 26.30 -1.21
N ARG A 2 39.19 25.13 -0.66
CA ARG A 2 39.01 23.89 -1.43
C ARG A 2 37.58 23.90 -1.94
N CYS A 3 37.39 23.81 -3.26
CA CYS A 3 36.10 23.58 -3.86
C CYS A 3 35.54 22.27 -3.26
N LEU A 4 34.40 22.38 -2.59
CA LEU A 4 33.57 21.22 -2.29
C LEU A 4 33.09 20.72 -3.64
N ALA A 5 33.73 19.67 -4.15
CA ALA A 5 33.14 18.87 -5.21
C ALA A 5 31.73 18.48 -4.73
N GLU A 6 30.72 18.62 -5.58
CA GLU A 6 29.39 18.05 -5.32
C GLU A 6 29.58 16.61 -4.87
N GLN A 7 29.40 16.35 -3.57
CA GLN A 7 29.48 15.02 -3.01
C GLN A 7 28.18 14.34 -3.38
N ARG A 8 28.16 13.75 -4.58
CA ARG A 8 27.06 12.91 -5.05
C ARG A 8 27.19 11.56 -4.36
N ILE A 9 26.19 11.21 -3.56
CA ILE A 9 26.03 9.86 -3.04
C ILE A 9 25.36 9.03 -4.13
N LEU A 10 25.83 7.80 -4.32
CA LEU A 10 25.15 6.79 -5.11
C LEU A 10 24.53 5.81 -4.12
N ALA A 11 23.23 5.52 -4.28
CA ALA A 11 22.56 4.52 -3.46
C ALA A 11 22.01 3.41 -4.36
N LEU A 12 22.28 2.16 -3.99
CA LEU A 12 21.77 0.96 -4.63
C LEU A 12 20.93 0.17 -3.64
N TRP A 13 19.96 -0.58 -4.15
CA TRP A 13 18.98 -1.32 -3.36
C TRP A 13 19.02 -2.79 -3.71
N GLU A 14 19.13 -3.64 -2.71
CA GLU A 14 18.83 -5.07 -2.76
C GLU A 14 17.47 -5.27 -2.07
N LEU A 15 16.51 -5.86 -2.77
CA LEU A 15 15.09 -5.86 -2.40
C LEU A 15 14.68 -7.11 -1.62
N ASP A 16 15.42 -8.21 -1.72
CA ASP A 16 15.20 -9.40 -0.91
C ASP A 16 16.49 -10.25 -0.80
N LEU A 17 17.16 -10.20 0.35
CA LEU A 17 18.41 -10.95 0.61
C LEU A 17 18.30 -12.48 0.52
N GLU A 18 17.10 -13.03 0.32
CA GLU A 18 16.86 -14.47 0.23
C GLU A 18 16.56 -14.94 -1.21
N VAL A 19 16.45 -14.03 -2.18
CA VAL A 19 16.12 -14.33 -3.58
C VAL A 19 17.30 -13.98 -4.46
N ASP A 20 17.70 -14.93 -5.31
CA ASP A 20 18.70 -14.77 -6.36
C ASP A 20 17.96 -14.50 -7.68
N ASP A 21 17.79 -13.22 -8.02
CA ASP A 21 16.99 -12.75 -9.16
C ASP A 21 17.74 -12.91 -10.49
N ASP A 22 19.07 -12.80 -10.49
CA ASP A 22 19.91 -12.94 -11.70
C ASP A 22 20.47 -14.35 -11.95
N GLU A 23 20.21 -15.27 -11.00
CA GLU A 23 20.59 -16.70 -11.00
C GLU A 23 22.11 -16.93 -11.03
N ASP A 24 22.91 -16.01 -10.47
CA ASP A 24 24.37 -16.15 -10.38
C ASP A 24 24.84 -17.03 -9.21
N GLY A 25 23.92 -17.43 -8.34
CA GLY A 25 24.16 -18.27 -7.15
C GLY A 25 24.43 -17.47 -5.87
N ILE A 26 24.28 -16.16 -5.90
CA ILE A 26 24.39 -15.26 -4.75
C ILE A 26 23.05 -14.52 -4.65
N ALA A 27 22.40 -14.57 -3.48
CA ALA A 27 21.06 -14.01 -3.30
C ALA A 27 21.05 -12.59 -2.70
N ASP A 28 22.22 -11.99 -2.47
CA ASP A 28 22.35 -10.70 -1.78
C ASP A 28 23.14 -9.65 -2.56
N ASN A 29 23.17 -9.79 -3.89
CA ASN A 29 23.89 -8.93 -4.82
C ASN A 29 23.08 -8.51 -6.07
N ASP A 30 21.75 -8.59 -6.02
CA ASP A 30 20.81 -8.19 -7.07
C ASP A 30 20.50 -6.69 -7.00
N TRP A 31 21.55 -5.86 -7.17
CA TRP A 31 21.46 -4.42 -6.96
C TRP A 31 20.59 -3.68 -7.99
N VAL A 32 19.57 -2.98 -7.50
CA VAL A 32 18.66 -2.13 -8.25
C VAL A 32 19.00 -0.65 -8.07
N PRO A 33 19.17 0.13 -9.16
CA PRO A 33 19.36 1.57 -9.08
C PRO A 33 18.04 2.31 -8.78
N PRO A 34 18.11 3.52 -8.21
CA PRO A 34 16.91 4.30 -7.91
C PRO A 34 16.21 4.74 -9.20
N VAL A 35 14.88 4.86 -9.15
CA VAL A 35 14.02 5.30 -10.26
C VAL A 35 14.46 6.66 -10.80
N ARG A 36 14.94 7.53 -9.91
CA ARG A 36 15.66 8.76 -10.26
C ARG A 36 16.78 9.03 -9.26
N GLU A 37 17.94 9.44 -9.77
CA GLU A 37 19.16 9.71 -8.98
C GLU A 37 18.97 10.76 -7.88
N ASP A 38 18.03 11.71 -8.05
CA ASP A 38 17.74 12.77 -7.07
C ASP A 38 16.82 12.33 -5.92
N THR A 39 16.14 11.19 -6.08
CA THR A 39 15.14 10.73 -5.10
C THR A 39 15.62 9.57 -4.23
N TYR A 40 16.65 8.82 -4.66
CA TYR A 40 17.12 7.59 -4.01
C TYR A 40 16.01 6.55 -3.75
N ARG A 41 14.90 6.62 -4.50
CA ARG A 41 13.72 5.77 -4.31
C ARG A 41 13.72 4.64 -5.31
N VAL A 42 13.36 3.45 -4.84
CA VAL A 42 12.98 2.30 -5.66
C VAL A 42 11.47 2.04 -5.49
N ALA A 43 10.86 1.42 -6.50
CA ALA A 43 9.48 0.95 -6.43
C ALA A 43 9.45 -0.52 -6.84
N VAL A 44 8.88 -1.36 -6.01
CA VAL A 44 8.80 -2.81 -6.20
C VAL A 44 7.42 -3.32 -5.80
N VAL A 45 6.99 -4.40 -6.45
CA VAL A 45 5.78 -5.14 -6.11
C VAL A 45 6.20 -6.57 -5.80
N TYR A 46 5.88 -7.04 -4.60
CA TYR A 46 6.16 -8.42 -4.19
C TYR A 46 5.00 -9.33 -4.58
N GLY A 47 5.32 -10.49 -5.14
CA GLY A 47 4.31 -11.50 -5.51
C GLY A 47 3.79 -12.30 -4.32
N GLU A 48 4.56 -12.38 -3.23
CA GLU A 48 4.22 -13.19 -2.05
C GLU A 48 4.27 -12.36 -0.77
N ALA A 49 3.28 -12.59 0.10
CA ALA A 49 3.24 -12.03 1.43
C ALA A 49 4.33 -12.64 2.32
N GLY A 50 4.82 -11.86 3.28
CA GLY A 50 5.83 -12.33 4.22
C GLY A 50 6.80 -11.24 4.63
N ARG A 51 7.66 -11.59 5.59
CA ARG A 51 8.76 -10.72 6.00
C ARG A 51 9.87 -10.80 4.97
N ARG A 52 10.46 -9.66 4.63
CA ARG A 52 11.56 -9.51 3.66
C ARG A 52 12.64 -8.64 4.27
N THR A 53 13.89 -8.88 3.89
CA THR A 53 15.02 -8.03 4.31
C THR A 53 15.53 -7.28 3.09
N VAL A 54 15.46 -5.95 3.13
CA VAL A 54 15.96 -5.06 2.08
C VAL A 54 17.30 -4.50 2.53
N ARG A 55 18.30 -4.47 1.65
CA ARG A 55 19.61 -3.83 1.91
C ARG A 55 19.80 -2.60 1.03
N ILE A 56 20.33 -1.55 1.63
CA ILE A 56 20.69 -0.32 0.94
C ILE A 56 22.20 -0.16 1.06
N GLU A 57 22.89 -0.03 -0.06
CA GLU A 57 24.29 0.39 -0.11
C GLU A 57 24.36 1.85 -0.57
N ALA A 58 25.05 2.70 0.20
CA ALA A 58 25.29 4.09 -0.17
C ALA A 58 26.79 4.36 -0.22
N CYS A 59 27.30 4.74 -1.39
CA CYS A 59 28.72 5.03 -1.63
C CYS A 59 28.94 6.52 -1.93
N ASP A 60 30.02 7.09 -1.39
CA ASP A 60 30.47 8.43 -1.72
C ASP A 60 31.31 8.50 -3.01
N ALA A 61 31.73 9.70 -3.41
CA ALA A 61 32.55 9.92 -4.59
C ALA A 61 33.99 9.35 -4.48
N LEU A 62 34.40 8.91 -3.29
CA LEU A 62 35.67 8.23 -3.03
C LEU A 62 35.51 6.71 -2.91
N ASN A 63 34.32 6.19 -3.22
CA ASN A 63 33.96 4.78 -3.14
C ASN A 63 34.00 4.22 -1.70
N GLN A 64 33.74 5.07 -0.71
CA GLN A 64 33.49 4.65 0.66
C GLN A 64 32.00 4.36 0.82
N CYS A 65 31.67 3.11 1.16
CA CYS A 65 30.29 2.62 1.20
C CYS A 65 29.83 2.32 2.63
N ALA A 66 28.55 2.57 2.88
CA ALA A 66 27.84 2.15 4.08
C ALA A 66 26.62 1.32 3.69
N MET A 67 26.30 0.30 4.49
CA MET A 67 25.17 -0.59 4.27
C MET A 67 24.15 -0.45 5.39
N LEU A 68 22.87 -0.63 5.04
CA LEU A 68 21.76 -0.68 5.99
C LEU A 68 20.78 -1.78 5.58
N ASP A 69 20.49 -2.70 6.50
CA ASP A 69 19.48 -3.73 6.34
C ASP A 69 18.18 -3.29 7.04
N VAL A 70 17.06 -3.43 6.36
CA VAL A 70 15.72 -3.03 6.82
C VAL A 70 14.75 -4.17 6.61
N ASP A 71 14.15 -4.64 7.70
CA ASP A 71 13.06 -5.62 7.64
C ASP A 71 11.75 -4.93 7.28
N ILE A 72 11.05 -5.47 6.28
CA ILE A 72 9.70 -5.05 5.90
C ILE A 72 8.73 -6.24 5.99
N ASP A 73 7.46 -5.96 6.27
CA ASP A 73 6.38 -6.95 6.22
C ASP A 73 5.49 -6.68 5.01
N VAL A 74 5.51 -7.60 4.04
CA VAL A 74 4.66 -7.56 2.85
C VAL A 74 3.30 -8.16 3.20
N ALA A 75 2.26 -7.32 3.16
CA ALA A 75 0.90 -7.75 3.42
C ALA A 75 0.37 -8.65 2.29
N PRO A 76 -0.46 -9.67 2.61
CA PRO A 76 -1.16 -10.43 1.59
C PRO A 76 -2.16 -9.55 0.83
N GLU A 77 -2.46 -9.96 -0.40
CA GLU A 77 -3.52 -9.34 -1.17
C GLU A 77 -4.84 -9.42 -0.39
N SER A 78 -5.60 -8.32 -0.41
CA SER A 78 -6.85 -8.24 0.35
C SER A 78 -7.87 -9.22 -0.22
N THR A 79 -8.22 -10.24 0.55
CA THR A 79 -9.35 -11.14 0.24
C THR A 79 -10.69 -10.58 0.72
N LEU A 80 -10.73 -9.37 1.29
CA LEU A 80 -11.97 -8.77 1.72
C LEU A 80 -12.84 -8.47 0.49
N PRO A 81 -14.15 -8.80 0.53
CA PRO A 81 -15.06 -8.39 -0.53
C PRO A 81 -15.00 -6.86 -0.71
N PRO A 82 -15.17 -6.36 -1.95
CA PRO A 82 -15.04 -4.93 -2.24
C PRO A 82 -15.91 -4.10 -1.30
N SER A 83 -15.40 -2.92 -0.93
CA SER A 83 -16.16 -1.99 -0.10
C SER A 83 -17.39 -1.46 -0.84
N LEU A 84 -18.46 -1.11 -0.13
CA LEU A 84 -19.71 -0.59 -0.73
C LEU A 84 -19.52 0.69 -1.55
N SER A 85 -18.40 1.41 -1.37
CA SER A 85 -18.00 2.56 -2.18
C SER A 85 -17.48 2.19 -3.57
N GLU A 86 -17.14 0.93 -3.82
CA GLU A 86 -16.62 0.43 -5.10
C GLU A 86 -17.66 -0.31 -5.94
N PHE A 87 -18.92 -0.37 -5.49
CA PHE A 87 -20.00 -1.06 -6.20
C PHE A 87 -20.47 -0.24 -7.41
N SER A 88 -20.49 -0.85 -8.59
CA SER A 88 -21.09 -0.28 -9.79
C SER A 88 -22.63 -0.26 -9.71
N ARG A 89 -23.29 0.46 -10.63
CA ARG A 89 -24.76 0.46 -10.68
C ARG A 89 -25.33 -0.92 -11.00
N GLU A 90 -24.64 -1.68 -11.84
CA GLU A 90 -25.01 -3.07 -12.14
C GLU A 90 -24.94 -3.95 -10.88
N ASP A 91 -23.88 -3.81 -10.07
CA ASP A 91 -23.68 -4.58 -8.82
C ASP A 91 -24.76 -4.27 -7.78
N TRP A 92 -25.15 -3.00 -7.64
CA TRP A 92 -26.26 -2.60 -6.78
C TRP A 92 -27.58 -3.26 -7.20
N SER A 93 -27.84 -3.32 -8.51
CA SER A 93 -29.07 -3.93 -9.03
C SER A 93 -29.08 -5.45 -8.85
N ALA A 94 -27.93 -6.11 -9.00
CA ALA A 94 -27.78 -7.55 -8.82
C ALA A 94 -27.92 -7.93 -7.35
N TRP A 95 -27.28 -7.16 -6.46
CA TRP A 95 -27.42 -7.34 -5.01
C TRP A 95 -28.86 -7.14 -4.55
N MET A 96 -29.55 -6.07 -4.96
CA MET A 96 -30.96 -5.86 -4.61
C MET A 96 -31.89 -7.00 -5.05
N ARG A 97 -31.53 -7.69 -6.14
CA ARG A 97 -32.27 -8.87 -6.64
C ARG A 97 -31.93 -10.15 -5.89
N SER A 98 -30.76 -10.26 -5.28
CA SER A 98 -30.31 -11.44 -4.53
C SER A 98 -30.65 -11.39 -3.04
N ILE A 99 -31.09 -10.23 -2.52
CA ILE A 99 -31.56 -10.07 -1.14
C ILE A 99 -32.80 -10.95 -0.90
N GLY A 100 -32.66 -11.91 0.02
CA GLY A 100 -33.77 -12.71 0.54
C GLY A 100 -34.69 -11.90 1.48
N ALA A 101 -35.87 -12.45 1.77
CA ALA A 101 -36.92 -11.77 2.53
C ALA A 101 -36.46 -11.22 3.89
N ASP A 102 -35.58 -11.93 4.59
CA ASP A 102 -35.07 -11.53 5.91
C ASP A 102 -34.18 -10.28 5.85
N ALA A 103 -33.34 -10.18 4.81
CA ALA A 103 -32.47 -9.03 4.61
C ALA A 103 -33.25 -7.80 4.11
N ALA A 104 -34.32 -8.00 3.32
CA ALA A 104 -35.24 -6.93 2.94
C ALA A 104 -35.99 -6.34 4.16
N LEU A 105 -36.44 -7.20 5.09
CA LEU A 105 -37.07 -6.77 6.33
C LEU A 105 -36.12 -5.93 7.19
N PHE A 106 -34.89 -6.41 7.38
CA PHE A 106 -33.87 -5.69 8.15
C PHE A 106 -33.56 -4.31 7.53
N LEU A 107 -33.36 -4.24 6.22
CA LEU A 107 -33.16 -2.98 5.51
C LEU A 107 -34.35 -2.02 5.69
N GLY A 108 -35.58 -2.55 5.62
CA GLY A 108 -36.79 -1.78 5.87
C GLY A 108 -36.85 -1.20 7.28
N LEU A 109 -36.44 -1.95 8.30
CA LEU A 109 -36.37 -1.49 9.69
C LEU A 109 -35.33 -0.38 9.88
N VAL A 110 -34.16 -0.50 9.25
CA VAL A 110 -33.12 0.56 9.27
C VAL A 110 -33.64 1.85 8.63
N ILE A 111 -34.28 1.74 7.46
CA ILE A 111 -34.89 2.89 6.78
C ILE A 111 -35.99 3.52 7.66
N ALA A 112 -36.87 2.71 8.25
CA ALA A 112 -37.91 3.20 9.14
C ALA A 112 -37.35 3.91 10.37
N ALA A 113 -36.30 3.37 10.99
CA ALA A 113 -35.62 3.99 12.12
C ALA A 113 -34.98 5.34 11.73
N LEU A 114 -34.37 5.44 10.55
CA LEU A 114 -33.79 6.70 10.05
C LEU A 114 -34.88 7.74 9.77
N VAL A 115 -35.96 7.36 9.11
CA VAL A 115 -37.08 8.26 8.79
C VAL A 115 -37.83 8.71 10.04
N LEU A 116 -37.99 7.84 11.04
CA LEU A 116 -38.65 8.17 12.31
C LEU A 116 -37.71 8.86 13.32
N GLY A 117 -36.40 8.70 13.18
CA GLY A 117 -35.38 9.41 13.97
C GLY A 117 -35.12 10.83 13.47
N TYR A 118 -35.25 11.09 12.16
CA TYR A 118 -35.03 12.40 11.54
C TYR A 118 -35.98 13.55 11.95
N PRO A 119 -37.25 13.37 12.36
CA PRO A 119 -38.15 14.49 12.61
C PRO A 119 -38.19 15.00 14.07
N ARG A 120 -37.24 14.63 14.95
CA ARG A 120 -37.23 15.17 16.34
C ARG A 120 -36.17 16.22 16.67
N ASP A 121 -35.21 16.52 15.79
CA ASP A 121 -34.21 17.57 16.06
C ASP A 121 -34.29 18.80 15.12
N ALA A 122 -35.13 18.78 14.09
CA ALA A 122 -35.24 19.92 13.17
C ALA A 122 -36.15 21.07 13.66
N ARG A 123 -36.65 21.04 14.91
CA ARG A 123 -37.64 22.01 15.43
C ARG A 123 -37.23 22.77 16.70
N THR A 124 -35.96 22.81 17.05
CA THR A 124 -35.47 23.53 18.26
C THR A 124 -34.44 24.62 17.98
N HIS A 125 -34.19 24.99 16.72
CA HIS A 125 -33.39 26.17 16.37
C HIS A 125 -34.10 27.10 15.38
N ARG A 126 -35.19 27.73 15.84
CA ARG A 126 -35.65 29.06 15.36
C ARG A 126 -36.74 29.57 16.30
N GLY A 127 -36.43 30.64 17.04
CA GLY A 127 -37.35 31.37 17.91
C GLY A 127 -36.78 31.55 19.29
#